data_AF-A0A1B8XY00-F1
#
_entry.id   AF-A0A1B8XY00-F1
#
_cell.length_a   1.000
_cell.length_b   1.000
_cell.length_c   1.000
_cell.angle_alpha   90.00
_cell.angle_beta   90.00
_cell.angle_gamma   90.00
#
_symmetry.space_group_name_H-M   'P 1'
#
loop_
_entity.id
_entity.type
_entity.pdbx_description
1 polymer ?
#
loop_
_entity_poly.entity_id
_entity_poly.type
_entity_poly.pdbx_seq_one_letter_code
_entity_poly.pdbx_strand_id
1 'polypeptide(L)'
;CYTFGGGTRVEIKRADAIPVVFIFKPSEEQVKEGNPTAVCLINNFYPRSVTIKWKVDGQDVIASDIKNSDYMQESDNTYSQSSMLTLTKDKWDKSEKFECLVQHKTQQLAQSFIKSQCT
;
A
#
# COMPACT_ATOMS: atom_id res chain seq x y z
N CYS A 1 31.38 -20.87 23.77
CA CYS A 1 30.61 -19.94 22.92
C CYS A 1 30.14 -20.69 21.69
N TYR A 2 28.85 -20.67 21.38
CA TYR A 2 28.32 -21.25 20.15
C TYR A 2 27.99 -20.11 19.17
N THR A 3 28.31 -20.31 17.90
CA THR A 3 27.96 -19.40 16.81
C THR A 3 26.95 -20.10 15.90
N PHE A 4 25.88 -19.39 15.55
CA PHE A 4 24.97 -19.85 14.49
C PHE A 4 25.63 -19.61 13.12
N GLY A 5 25.48 -20.58 12.21
CA GLY A 5 25.92 -20.44 10.81
C GLY A 5 25.00 -19.52 9.99
N GLY A 6 25.36 -19.24 8.74
CA GLY A 6 24.64 -18.30 7.87
C GLY A 6 23.23 -18.71 7.41
N GLY A 7 22.79 -19.93 7.75
CA GLY A 7 21.47 -20.46 7.40
C GLY A 7 21.31 -20.79 5.90
N THR A 8 20.12 -21.27 5.54
CA THR A 8 19.73 -21.51 4.14
C THR A 8 18.30 -21.03 3.95
N ARG A 9 18.09 -20.16 2.97
CA ARG A 9 16.76 -19.66 2.63
C ARG A 9 16.09 -20.64 1.68
N VAL A 10 14.99 -21.24 2.13
CA VAL A 10 14.16 -22.14 1.33
C VAL A 10 12.89 -21.38 0.94
N GLU A 11 12.56 -21.36 -0.35
CA GLU A 11 11.30 -20.82 -0.87
C GLU A 11 10.48 -21.95 -1.49
N ILE A 12 9.25 -22.14 -1.01
CA ILE A 12 8.31 -23.10 -1.59
C ILE A 12 7.46 -22.36 -2.63
N LYS A 13 7.53 -22.82 -3.89
CA LYS A 13 6.75 -22.26 -5.00
C LYS A 13 5.31 -22.78 -4.97
N ARG A 14 4.37 -21.93 -5.40
CA ARG A 14 2.95 -22.28 -5.58
C ARG A 14 2.34 -21.49 -6.74
N ALA A 15 1.05 -21.71 -6.97
CA ALA A 15 0.27 -20.93 -7.93
C ALA A 15 0.26 -19.44 -7.56
N ASP A 16 0.33 -18.58 -8.57
CA ASP A 16 0.26 -17.14 -8.39
C ASP A 16 -1.14 -16.74 -7.89
N ALA A 17 -1.21 -15.78 -6.97
CA ALA A 17 -2.44 -15.25 -6.43
C ALA A 17 -2.56 -13.75 -6.73
N ILE A 18 -3.72 -13.33 -7.24
CA ILE A 18 -3.98 -11.96 -7.65
C ILE A 18 -4.26 -11.10 -6.39
N PRO A 19 -3.63 -9.92 -6.25
CA PRO A 19 -3.90 -9.06 -5.11
C PRO A 19 -5.32 -8.53 -5.12
N VAL A 20 -5.89 -8.38 -3.92
CA VAL A 20 -7.07 -7.55 -3.69
C VAL A 20 -6.59 -6.24 -3.08
N VAL A 21 -6.95 -5.12 -3.70
CA VAL A 21 -6.51 -3.80 -3.27
C VAL A 21 -7.71 -3.02 -2.74
N PHE A 22 -7.55 -2.44 -1.56
CA PHE A 22 -8.49 -1.51 -0.95
C PHE A 22 -7.79 -0.18 -0.71
N ILE A 23 -8.51 0.92 -0.87
CA ILE A 23 -8.02 2.26 -0.56
C ILE A 23 -8.98 2.94 0.41
N PHE A 24 -8.43 3.50 1.48
CA PHE A 24 -9.17 4.16 2.54
C PHE A 24 -8.81 5.64 2.59
N LYS A 25 -9.85 6.46 2.72
CA LYS A 25 -9.71 7.91 2.92
C LYS A 25 -9.18 8.19 4.33
N PRO A 26 -8.47 9.32 4.53
CA PRO A 26 -8.23 9.83 5.87
C PRO A 26 -9.54 10.00 6.63
N SER A 27 -9.53 9.76 7.94
CA SER A 27 -10.67 10.10 8.78
C SER A 27 -10.80 11.63 8.92
N GLU A 28 -11.99 12.12 9.24
CA GLU A 28 -12.19 13.55 9.50
C GLU A 28 -11.29 14.06 10.64
N GLU A 29 -11.03 13.21 11.64
CA GLU A 29 -10.17 13.53 12.77
C GLU A 29 -8.73 13.78 12.32
N GLN A 30 -8.17 12.91 11.47
CA GLN A 30 -6.82 13.10 10.90
C GLN A 30 -6.72 14.37 10.04
N VAL A 31 -7.79 14.70 9.31
CA VAL A 31 -7.85 15.96 8.54
C VAL A 31 -7.87 17.17 9.48
N LYS A 32 -8.58 17.10 10.61
CA LYS A 32 -8.63 18.15 11.63
C LYS A 32 -7.28 18.33 12.32
N GLU A 33 -6.62 17.23 12.70
CA GLU A 33 -5.29 17.19 13.31
C GLU A 33 -4.16 17.67 12.38
N GLY A 34 -4.41 17.69 11.06
CA GLY A 34 -3.49 18.27 10.07
C GLY A 34 -2.50 17.28 9.47
N ASN A 35 -2.69 15.99 9.73
CA ASN A 35 -1.91 14.86 9.22
C ASN A 35 -2.79 13.85 8.43
N PRO A 36 -3.56 14.31 7.41
CA PRO A 36 -4.41 13.44 6.62
C PRO A 36 -3.59 12.29 6.01
N THR A 37 -4.00 11.05 6.32
CA THR A 37 -3.29 9.84 5.90
C THR A 37 -4.24 8.89 5.16
N ALA A 38 -3.99 8.69 3.88
CA ALA A 38 -4.67 7.68 3.08
C ALA A 38 -3.97 6.32 3.24
N VAL A 39 -4.72 5.23 3.20
CA VAL A 39 -4.18 3.88 3.34
C VAL A 39 -4.56 3.02 2.16
N CYS A 40 -3.59 2.34 1.55
CA CYS A 40 -3.80 1.33 0.53
C CYS A 40 -3.43 -0.03 1.12
N LEU A 41 -4.41 -0.94 1.19
CA LEU A 41 -4.25 -2.29 1.70
C LEU A 41 -4.23 -3.27 0.54
N ILE A 42 -3.21 -4.11 0.49
CA ILE A 42 -2.99 -5.13 -0.55
C ILE A 42 -3.03 -6.49 0.13
N ASN A 43 -4.03 -7.30 -0.19
CA ASN A 43 -4.25 -8.61 0.42
C ASN A 43 -4.18 -9.74 -0.61
N ASN A 44 -4.02 -10.97 -0.10
CA ASN A 44 -4.22 -12.22 -0.83
C ASN A 44 -3.32 -12.41 -2.07
N PHE A 45 -2.09 -11.86 -2.06
CA PHE A 45 -1.19 -11.93 -3.22
C PHE A 45 -0.05 -12.94 -3.07
N TYR A 46 0.43 -13.43 -4.22
CA TYR A 46 1.64 -14.24 -4.31
C TYR A 46 2.21 -14.23 -5.73
N PRO A 47 3.55 -14.10 -5.92
CA PRO A 47 4.62 -14.06 -4.92
C PRO A 47 4.70 -12.77 -4.10
N ARG A 48 5.53 -12.73 -3.04
CA ARG A 48 5.63 -11.61 -2.08
C ARG A 48 6.02 -10.24 -2.66
N SER A 49 6.47 -10.19 -3.92
CA SER A 49 7.02 -8.96 -4.50
C SER A 49 5.92 -8.13 -5.12
N VAL A 50 5.69 -6.95 -4.56
CA VAL A 50 4.81 -5.92 -5.10
C VAL A 50 5.53 -4.58 -5.13
N THR A 51 5.18 -3.72 -6.07
CA THR A 51 5.60 -2.31 -6.11
C THR A 51 4.37 -1.44 -5.96
N ILE A 52 4.40 -0.53 -4.99
CA ILE A 52 3.28 0.36 -4.68
C ILE A 52 3.70 1.78 -5.04
N LYS A 53 2.85 2.48 -5.80
CA LYS A 53 3.02 3.89 -6.15
C LYS A 53 1.74 4.65 -5.82
N TRP A 54 1.89 5.93 -5.51
CA TRP A 54 0.78 6.83 -5.29
C TRP A 54 0.75 7.94 -6.34
N LYS A 55 -0.45 8.29 -6.78
CA LYS A 55 -0.71 9.50 -7.55
C LYS A 55 -1.73 10.38 -6.86
N VAL A 56 -1.48 11.68 -6.89
CA VAL A 56 -2.41 12.71 -6.43
C VAL A 56 -2.68 13.64 -7.59
N ASP A 57 -3.95 13.75 -8.00
CA ASP A 57 -4.40 14.50 -9.19
C ASP A 57 -3.58 14.18 -10.45
N GLY A 58 -3.25 12.90 -10.63
CA GLY A 58 -2.48 12.40 -11.78
C GLY A 58 -0.96 12.57 -11.68
N GLN A 59 -0.45 13.27 -10.66
CA GLN A 59 0.99 13.46 -10.44
C GLN A 59 1.55 12.39 -9.49
N ASP A 60 2.73 11.86 -9.81
CA ASP A 60 3.42 10.90 -8.95
C ASP A 60 3.87 11.55 -7.64
N VAL A 61 3.61 10.87 -6.52
CA VAL A 61 4.02 11.32 -5.19
C VAL A 61 5.47 10.93 -4.91
N ILE A 62 6.20 11.82 -4.23
CA ILE A 62 7.57 11.55 -3.77
C ILE A 62 7.61 10.48 -2.67
N ALA A 63 8.69 9.70 -2.65
CA ALA A 63 8.82 8.56 -1.72
C ALA A 63 8.82 8.96 -0.24
N SER A 64 9.16 10.21 0.12
CA SER A 64 9.17 10.67 1.52
C SER A 64 7.79 10.74 2.16
N ASP A 65 6.74 10.93 1.36
CA ASP A 65 5.36 11.08 1.83
C ASP A 65 4.67 9.70 1.94
N ILE A 66 5.36 8.62 1.53
CA ILE A 66 4.85 7.25 1.45
C ILE A 66 5.58 6.36 2.46
N LYS A 67 4.81 5.65 3.29
CA LYS A 67 5.33 4.65 4.21
C LYS A 67 4.70 3.29 3.92
N ASN A 68 5.52 2.35 3.43
CA ASN A 68 5.10 0.97 3.20
C ASN A 68 5.38 0.12 4.44
N SER A 69 4.46 -0.77 4.81
CA SER A 69 4.72 -1.80 5.80
C SER A 69 5.61 -2.90 5.22
N ASP A 70 6.21 -3.72 6.08
CA ASP A 70 6.69 -5.03 5.64
C ASP A 70 5.50 -5.88 5.18
N TYR A 71 5.79 -6.89 4.34
CA TYR A 71 4.79 -7.90 3.98
C TYR A 71 4.61 -8.88 5.14
N MET A 72 3.38 -9.30 5.37
CA MET A 72 3.02 -10.34 6.33
C MET A 72 2.52 -11.56 5.56
N GLN A 73 2.92 -12.76 6.02
CA GLN A 73 2.37 -14.00 5.48
C GLN A 73 1.11 -14.37 6.26
N GLU A 74 0.02 -14.56 5.53
CA GLU A 74 -1.28 -14.94 6.06
C GLU A 74 -1.40 -16.46 6.23
N SER A 75 -2.44 -16.90 6.96
CA SER A 75 -2.68 -18.32 7.25
C SER A 75 -2.94 -19.20 6.01
N ASP A 76 -3.47 -18.62 4.93
CA ASP A 76 -3.62 -19.26 3.62
C ASP A 76 -2.33 -19.24 2.79
N ASN A 77 -1.21 -18.90 3.45
CA ASN A 77 0.13 -18.68 2.93
C ASN A 77 0.27 -17.47 2.00
N THR A 78 -0.79 -16.71 1.68
CA THR A 78 -0.72 -15.47 0.88
C THR A 78 0.00 -14.36 1.62
N TYR A 79 0.31 -13.28 0.91
CA TYR A 79 0.92 -12.11 1.50
C TYR A 79 -0.09 -10.97 1.59
N SER A 80 0.08 -10.16 2.63
CA SER A 80 -0.55 -8.86 2.79
C SER A 80 0.52 -7.78 2.96
N GLN A 81 0.21 -6.56 2.51
CA GLN A 81 1.05 -5.39 2.71
C GLN A 81 0.18 -4.13 2.71
N SER A 82 0.61 -3.10 3.42
CA SER A 82 -0.05 -1.80 3.42
C SER A 82 0.90 -0.69 2.99
N SER A 83 0.33 0.37 2.42
CA SER A 83 1.03 1.61 2.09
C SER A 83 0.22 2.78 2.63
N MET A 84 0.87 3.68 3.35
CA MET A 84 0.28 4.89 3.90
C MET A 84 0.84 6.10 3.16
N LEU A 85 -0.04 6.98 2.71
CA LEU A 85 0.30 8.27 2.13
C LEU A 85 -0.13 9.37 3.11
N THR A 86 0.83 10.04 3.74
CA THR A 86 0.55 11.15 4.65
C THR A 86 0.88 12.46 3.97
N LEU A 87 -0.09 13.38 3.93
CA LEU A 87 0.06 14.68 3.29
C LEU A 87 -0.01 15.80 4.33
N THR A 88 0.52 16.96 3.98
CA THR A 88 0.22 18.19 4.71
C THR A 88 -1.22 18.62 4.45
N LYS A 89 -1.82 19.34 5.39
CA LYS A 89 -3.16 19.90 5.25
C LYS A 89 -3.32 20.72 3.95
N ASP A 90 -2.34 21.57 3.61
CA ASP A 90 -2.37 22.36 2.38
C ASP A 90 -2.41 21.52 1.10
N LYS A 91 -1.64 20.42 1.04
CA LYS A 91 -1.65 19.51 -0.11
C LYS A 91 -3.00 18.80 -0.20
N TRP A 92 -3.50 18.28 0.93
CA TRP A 92 -4.79 17.61 1.00
C TRP A 92 -5.97 18.50 0.58
N ASP A 93 -6.01 19.75 1.06
CA ASP A 93 -7.09 20.67 0.77
C ASP A 93 -7.14 21.07 -0.72
N LYS A 94 -5.98 21.17 -1.37
CA LYS A 94 -5.84 21.48 -2.79
C LYS A 94 -6.02 20.29 -3.73
N SER A 95 -6.02 19.06 -3.19
CA SER A 95 -6.08 17.84 -3.99
C SER A 95 -7.45 17.20 -3.96
N GLU A 96 -7.81 16.49 -5.04
CA GLU A 96 -9.16 15.93 -5.18
C GLU A 96 -9.18 14.42 -5.40
N LYS A 97 -8.27 13.90 -6.23
CA LYS A 97 -8.19 12.48 -6.60
C LYS A 97 -6.92 11.85 -6.07
N PHE A 98 -7.07 10.70 -5.42
CA PHE A 98 -5.98 9.93 -4.85
C PHE A 98 -6.00 8.53 -5.41
N GLU A 99 -4.86 8.04 -5.89
CA GLU A 99 -4.75 6.74 -6.56
C GLU A 99 -3.58 5.94 -6.00
N CYS A 100 -3.84 4.70 -5.59
CA CYS A 100 -2.85 3.70 -5.25
C CYS A 100 -2.69 2.74 -6.43
N LEU A 101 -1.47 2.67 -6.98
CA LEU A 101 -1.09 1.80 -8.08
C LEU A 101 -0.25 0.64 -7.53
N VAL A 102 -0.72 -0.58 -7.70
CA VAL A 102 -0.07 -1.79 -7.24
C VAL A 102 0.36 -2.60 -8.45
N GLN A 103 1.68 -2.73 -8.62
CA GLN A 103 2.25 -3.64 -9.60
C GLN A 103 2.59 -4.96 -8.91
N HIS A 104 1.89 -6.02 -9.32
CA HIS A 104 2.22 -7.39 -8.95
C HIS A 104 2.59 -8.18 -10.21
N LYS A 105 3.24 -9.34 -10.06
CA LYS A 105 3.62 -10.21 -11.17
C LYS A 105 2.41 -10.63 -12.01
N THR A 106 1.27 -10.86 -11.38
CA THR A 106 0.05 -11.30 -12.07
C THR A 106 -0.61 -10.18 -12.86
N GLN A 107 -0.68 -8.97 -12.30
CA GLN A 107 -1.35 -7.82 -12.92
C GLN A 107 -0.98 -6.50 -12.24
N GLN A 108 -1.30 -5.41 -12.95
CA GLN A 108 -1.32 -4.06 -12.41
C GLN A 108 -2.74 -3.73 -11.93
N LEU A 109 -2.85 -3.23 -10.71
CA LEU A 109 -4.10 -2.82 -10.07
C LEU A 109 -4.03 -1.33 -9.73
N ALA A 110 -5.16 -0.66 -9.84
CA ALA A 110 -5.32 0.72 -9.41
C ALA A 110 -6.58 0.81 -8.55
N GLN A 111 -6.48 1.49 -7.42
CA GLN A 111 -7.62 1.88 -6.61
C GLN A 111 -7.54 3.36 -6.35
N SER A 112 -8.69 4.02 -6.38
CA SER A 112 -8.74 5.46 -6.24
C SER A 112 -9.95 5.91 -5.45
N PHE A 113 -9.84 7.08 -4.82
CA PHE A 113 -10.99 7.78 -4.30
C PHE A 113 -10.95 9.25 -4.67
N ILE A 114 -12.14 9.86 -4.68
CA ILE A 114 -12.33 11.29 -4.83
C ILE A 114 -12.75 11.85 -3.47
N LYS A 115 -12.09 12.93 -3.04
CA LYS A 115 -12.27 13.55 -1.73
C LYS A 115 -13.71 14.02 -1.52
N SER A 116 -14.29 14.72 -2.50
CA SER A 116 -15.66 15.27 -2.44
C SER A 116 -16.78 14.23 -2.53
N GLN A 117 -16.48 13.00 -2.93
CA GLN A 117 -17.49 11.95 -3.03
C GLN A 117 -17.66 11.25 -1.69
N CYS A 118 -18.89 11.11 -1.20
CA CYS A 118 -19.21 10.16 -0.13
C CYS A 118 -19.57 8.82 -0.78
N THR A 119 -19.06 7.72 -0.25
CA THR A 119 -19.46 6.35 -0.64
C THR A 119 -20.09 5.70 0.58
#